data_AF-A0A843D024-F1
#
_entry.id   AF-A0A843D024-F1
#
_cell.length_a   1.000
_cell.length_b   1.000
_cell.length_c   1.000
_cell.angle_alpha   90.00
_cell.angle_beta   90.00
_cell.angle_gamma   90.00
#
_symmetry.space_group_name_H-M   'P 1'
#
loop_
_entity.id
_entity.type
_entity.pdbx_description
1 polymer ?
#
loop_
_entity_poly.entity_id
_entity_poly.type
_entity_poly.pdbx_seq_one_letter_code
_entity_poly.pdbx_strand_id
1 'polypeptide(L)'
;MHNRETLAALSKDQLIELIEIYSKNWLAMDGVWFQSVERKCGMDEAMYHDEEAWKRFTVTEARRIKKFLGLEEYAGFAKTIDPRISCECLSCYPEITDSTCCCKWKFTIPE
;
A
#
# COMPACT_ATOMS: atom_id res chain seq x y z
N MET A 1 -8.03 -0.74 -20.77
CA MET A 1 -8.52 0.50 -20.13
C MET A 1 -8.90 1.47 -21.22
N HIS A 2 -10.15 1.91 -21.26
CA HIS A 2 -10.72 2.75 -22.33
C HIS A 2 -10.09 4.16 -22.42
N ASN A 3 -9.35 4.59 -21.39
CA ASN A 3 -8.85 5.98 -21.27
C ASN A 3 -7.32 6.11 -21.46
N ARG A 4 -6.63 5.07 -21.94
CA ARG A 4 -5.16 5.07 -22.00
C ARG A 4 -4.62 6.17 -22.92
N GLU A 5 -5.29 6.40 -24.05
CA GLU A 5 -4.93 7.43 -25.02
C GLU A 5 -5.12 8.84 -24.44
N THR A 6 -6.23 9.06 -23.71
CA THR A 6 -6.50 10.33 -23.03
C THR A 6 -5.45 10.66 -21.98
N LEU A 7 -5.07 9.69 -21.14
CA LEU A 7 -4.05 9.89 -20.11
C LEU A 7 -2.66 10.13 -20.72
N ALA A 8 -2.34 9.45 -21.82
CA ALA A 8 -1.08 9.65 -22.53
C ALA A 8 -0.96 11.02 -23.21
N ALA A 9 -2.08 11.70 -23.47
CA ALA A 9 -2.12 13.04 -24.04
C ALA A 9 -1.91 14.16 -23.00
N LEU A 10 -1.98 13.85 -21.70
CA LEU A 10 -1.74 14.83 -20.64
C LEU A 10 -0.24 15.09 -20.46
N SER A 11 0.09 16.33 -20.10
CA SER A 11 1.45 16.67 -19.68
C SER A 11 1.80 16.00 -18.35
N LYS A 12 3.09 15.92 -18.02
CA LYS A 12 3.55 15.42 -16.72
C LYS A 12 2.92 16.19 -15.56
N ASP A 13 2.84 17.52 -15.67
CA ASP A 13 2.29 18.37 -14.60
C ASP A 13 0.78 18.13 -14.42
N GLN A 14 0.04 17.98 -15.52
CA GLN A 14 -1.38 17.63 -15.47
C GLN A 14 -1.60 16.25 -14.84
N LEU A 15 -0.71 15.28 -15.13
CA LEU A 15 -0.78 13.96 -14.51
C LEU A 15 -0.48 14.01 -13.01
N ILE A 16 0.49 14.83 -12.58
CA ILE A 16 0.79 15.04 -11.15
C ILE A 16 -0.41 15.69 -10.45
N GLU A 17 -0.96 16.77 -11.02
CA GLU A 17 -2.15 17.44 -10.48
C GLU A 17 -3.34 16.47 -10.37
N LEU A 18 -3.56 15.65 -11.39
CA LEU A 18 -4.61 14.64 -11.38
C LEU A 18 -4.41 13.60 -10.26
N ILE A 19 -3.18 13.16 -10.02
CA ILE A 19 -2.84 12.25 -8.91
C ILE A 19 -3.12 12.93 -7.56
N GLU A 20 -2.78 14.20 -7.40
CA GLU A 20 -3.05 14.94 -6.16
C GLU A 20 -4.56 15.07 -5.90
N ILE A 21 -5.35 15.37 -6.93
CA ILE A 21 -6.80 15.44 -6.86
C ILE A 21 -7.37 14.09 -6.42
N TYR A 22 -6.97 13.00 -7.08
CA TYR A 22 -7.48 11.68 -6.71
C TYR A 22 -7.05 11.23 -5.32
N SER A 23 -5.83 11.58 -4.88
CA SER A 23 -5.37 11.27 -3.52
C SER A 23 -6.22 11.98 -2.46
N LYS A 24 -6.55 13.27 -2.69
CA LYS A 24 -7.44 14.03 -1.81
C LYS A 24 -8.87 13.49 -1.83
N ASN A 25 -9.39 13.18 -3.01
CA ASN A 25 -10.75 12.65 -3.17
C ASN A 25 -10.90 11.28 -2.53
N TRP A 26 -9.89 10.41 -2.64
CA TRP A 26 -9.88 9.11 -1.98
C TRP A 26 -9.95 9.25 -0.45
N LEU A 27 -9.12 10.13 0.14
CA LEU A 27 -9.15 10.39 1.59
C LEU A 27 -10.48 11.01 2.03
N ALA A 28 -11.02 11.95 1.25
CA ALA A 28 -12.32 12.54 1.54
C ALA A 28 -13.46 11.52 1.46
N MET A 29 -13.41 10.61 0.48
CA MET A 29 -14.38 9.52 0.32
C MET A 29 -14.41 8.60 1.54
N ASP A 30 -13.24 8.25 2.08
CA ASP A 30 -13.11 7.45 3.30
C ASP A 30 -13.81 8.11 4.49
N GLY A 31 -13.54 9.40 4.73
CA GLY A 31 -14.19 10.16 5.80
C GLY A 31 -15.71 10.28 5.64
N VAL A 32 -16.23 10.55 4.43
CA VAL A 32 -17.69 10.66 4.24
C VAL A 32 -18.39 9.30 4.34
N TRP A 33 -17.71 8.20 3.99
CA TRP A 33 -18.20 6.85 4.21
C TRP A 33 -18.25 6.53 5.70
N PHE A 34 -17.18 6.82 6.46
CA PHE A 34 -17.12 6.66 7.92
C PHE A 34 -18.28 7.38 8.59
N GLN A 35 -18.47 8.66 8.29
CA GLN A 35 -19.56 9.46 8.84
C GLN A 35 -20.94 8.93 8.43
N SER A 36 -21.07 8.27 7.28
CA SER A 36 -22.32 7.63 6.87
C SER A 36 -22.71 6.49 7.81
N VAL A 37 -21.72 5.67 8.21
CA VAL A 37 -21.90 4.61 9.20
C VAL A 37 -22.17 5.20 10.57
N GLU A 38 -21.35 6.16 11.00
CA GLU A 38 -21.47 6.81 12.31
C GLU A 38 -22.86 7.40 12.52
N ARG A 39 -23.38 8.16 11.55
CA ARG A 39 -24.71 8.79 11.64
C ARG A 39 -25.85 7.79 11.79
N LYS A 40 -25.68 6.56 11.28
CA LYS A 40 -26.73 5.52 11.29
C LYS A 40 -26.59 4.57 12.48
N CYS A 41 -25.37 4.20 12.83
CA CYS A 41 -25.06 3.08 13.73
C CYS A 41 -24.24 3.49 14.96
N GLY A 42 -23.77 4.73 15.05
CA GLY A 42 -22.93 5.23 16.14
C GLY A 42 -21.43 5.03 15.88
N MET A 43 -20.62 5.62 16.77
CA MET A 43 -19.16 5.67 16.65
C MET A 43 -18.51 4.28 16.68
N ASP A 44 -18.94 3.40 17.59
CA ASP A 44 -18.31 2.08 17.78
C ASP A 44 -18.40 1.23 16.50
N GLU A 45 -19.56 1.23 15.83
CA GLU A 45 -19.76 0.54 14.56
C GLU A 45 -18.94 1.16 13.41
N ALA A 46 -18.83 2.50 13.37
CA ALA A 46 -18.00 3.19 12.40
C ALA A 46 -16.52 2.82 12.56
N MET A 47 -16.01 2.81 13.80
CA MET A 47 -14.65 2.41 14.12
C MET A 47 -14.36 0.95 13.78
N TYR A 48 -15.30 0.04 14.06
CA TYR A 48 -15.16 -1.36 13.67
C TYR A 48 -15.02 -1.51 12.15
N HIS A 49 -15.88 -0.83 11.39
CA HIS A 49 -15.84 -0.89 9.93
C HIS A 49 -14.57 -0.23 9.35
N ASP A 50 -14.12 0.87 9.94
CA ASP A 50 -12.84 1.52 9.59
C ASP A 50 -11.68 0.54 9.78
N GLU A 51 -11.54 -0.05 10.96
CA GLU A 51 -10.47 -1.01 11.25
C GLU A 51 -10.46 -2.18 10.26
N GLU A 52 -11.64 -2.76 9.96
CA GLU A 52 -11.77 -3.86 9.00
C GLU A 52 -11.43 -3.45 7.56
N ALA A 53 -11.73 -2.21 7.17
CA ALA A 53 -11.33 -1.66 5.87
C ALA A 53 -9.81 -1.50 5.78
N TRP A 54 -9.19 -0.85 6.78
CA TRP A 54 -7.75 -0.60 6.83
C TRP A 54 -6.92 -1.89 6.89
N LYS A 55 -7.36 -2.91 7.65
CA LYS A 55 -6.71 -4.25 7.68
C LYS A 55 -6.52 -4.86 6.29
N ARG A 56 -7.45 -4.60 5.36
CA ARG A 56 -7.42 -5.18 3.99
C ARG A 56 -6.82 -4.23 2.97
N PHE A 57 -7.21 -2.96 3.02
CA PHE A 57 -6.84 -1.98 2.01
C PHE A 57 -5.35 -1.62 2.07
N THR A 58 -4.81 -1.29 3.25
CA THR A 58 -3.41 -0.86 3.42
C THR A 58 -2.43 -1.92 2.91
N VAL A 59 -2.74 -3.18 3.17
CA VAL A 59 -1.96 -4.34 2.71
C VAL A 59 -1.94 -4.41 1.18
N THR A 60 -3.07 -4.15 0.53
CA THR A 60 -3.19 -4.16 -0.94
C THR A 60 -2.49 -2.95 -1.56
N GLU A 61 -2.67 -1.77 -0.99
CA GLU A 61 -2.03 -0.53 -1.44
C GLU A 61 -0.51 -0.62 -1.36
N ALA A 62 0.02 -1.02 -0.20
CA ALA A 62 1.46 -1.16 0.00
C ALA A 62 2.08 -2.13 -1.02
N ARG A 63 1.43 -3.28 -1.30
CA ARG A 63 1.91 -4.19 -2.36
C ARG A 63 1.97 -3.54 -3.73
N ARG A 64 0.92 -2.79 -4.10
CA ARG A 64 0.84 -2.14 -5.42
C ARG A 64 1.91 -1.06 -5.57
N ILE A 65 2.10 -0.23 -4.55
CA ILE A 65 3.13 0.82 -4.54
C ILE A 65 4.53 0.20 -4.58
N LYS A 66 4.81 -0.81 -3.75
CA LYS A 66 6.11 -1.49 -3.76
C LYS A 66 6.42 -2.10 -5.11
N LYS A 67 5.44 -2.79 -5.72
CA LYS A 67 5.58 -3.35 -7.07
C LYS A 67 5.82 -2.27 -8.11
N PHE A 68 5.08 -1.17 -8.06
CA PHE A 68 5.21 -0.05 -8.99
C PHE A 68 6.60 0.60 -8.92
N LEU A 69 7.12 0.79 -7.70
CA LEU A 69 8.42 1.40 -7.45
C LEU A 69 9.60 0.40 -7.54
N GLY A 70 9.33 -0.89 -7.73
CA GLY A 70 10.36 -1.94 -7.71
C GLY A 70 11.08 -2.04 -6.37
N LEU A 71 10.38 -1.76 -5.25
CA LEU A 71 10.99 -1.81 -3.92
C LEU A 71 11.12 -3.25 -3.44
N GLU A 72 12.35 -3.61 -3.08
CA GLU A 72 12.63 -4.84 -2.33
C GLU A 72 12.01 -4.76 -0.93
N GLU A 73 11.80 -5.94 -0.34
CA GLU A 73 11.40 -6.04 1.05
C GLU A 73 12.54 -5.59 1.97
N TYR A 74 12.24 -4.91 3.08
CA TYR A 74 13.24 -4.24 3.93
C TYR A 74 14.16 -3.24 3.21
N ALA A 75 13.80 -2.74 2.02
CA ALA A 75 14.64 -1.85 1.22
C ALA A 75 15.16 -0.62 1.99
N GLY A 76 14.40 -0.11 2.98
CA GLY A 76 14.88 0.94 3.87
C GLY A 76 15.92 0.42 4.87
N PHE A 77 15.57 -0.60 5.65
CA PHE A 77 16.40 -1.14 6.73
C PHE A 77 17.72 -1.74 6.24
N ALA A 78 17.68 -2.62 5.24
CA ALA A 78 18.86 -3.31 4.73
C ALA A 78 19.86 -2.35 4.10
N LYS A 79 19.39 -1.41 3.28
CA LYS A 79 20.24 -0.41 2.64
C LYS A 79 20.88 0.57 3.61
N THR A 80 20.24 0.86 4.75
CA THR A 80 20.85 1.66 5.82
C THR A 80 22.04 0.95 6.47
N ILE A 81 22.00 -0.38 6.58
CA ILE A 81 23.10 -1.17 7.16
C ILE A 81 24.23 -1.33 6.14
N ASP A 82 23.93 -1.84 4.95
CA ASP A 82 24.88 -1.95 3.84
C ASP A 82 24.11 -1.95 2.51
N PRO A 83 24.40 -1.02 1.58
CA PRO A 83 23.68 -0.88 0.32
C PRO A 83 23.80 -2.11 -0.60
N ARG A 84 24.73 -3.04 -0.33
CA ARG A 84 24.91 -4.28 -1.07
C ARG A 84 24.02 -5.42 -0.59
N ILE A 85 23.39 -5.29 0.58
CA ILE A 85 22.48 -6.33 1.08
C ILE A 85 21.27 -6.42 0.16
N SER A 86 21.03 -7.61 -0.38
CA SER A 86 19.79 -7.99 -1.05
C SER A 86 18.91 -8.81 -0.11
N CYS A 87 17.60 -8.58 -0.19
CA CYS A 87 16.59 -9.20 0.68
C CYS A 87 15.59 -10.04 -0.12
N GLU A 88 15.36 -11.28 0.32
CA GLU A 88 14.34 -12.18 -0.23
C GLU A 88 13.29 -12.51 0.85
N CYS A 89 12.01 -12.30 0.50
CA CYS A 89 10.89 -12.78 1.31
C CYS A 89 10.75 -14.29 1.17
N LEU A 90 10.94 -15.03 2.27
CA LEU A 90 10.68 -16.46 2.29
C LEU A 90 9.25 -16.78 2.77
N SER A 91 8.73 -16.00 3.73
CA SER A 91 7.36 -16.10 4.25
C SER A 91 7.00 -14.75 4.89
N CYS A 92 5.89 -14.11 4.52
CA CYS A 92 5.40 -12.95 5.25
C CYS A 92 3.92 -12.72 5.01
N TYR A 93 3.29 -11.94 5.88
CA TYR A 93 1.88 -11.61 5.70
C TYR A 93 1.63 -10.98 4.33
N PRO A 94 0.53 -11.36 3.65
CA PRO A 94 -0.49 -12.35 3.96
C PRO A 94 -0.17 -13.73 3.38
N GLU A 95 0.86 -13.83 2.54
CA GLU A 95 1.29 -15.09 1.95
C GLU A 95 2.24 -15.78 2.94
N ILE A 96 1.69 -16.23 4.08
CA ILE A 96 2.43 -17.02 5.06
C ILE A 96 2.64 -18.42 4.50
N THR A 97 3.88 -18.73 4.11
CA THR A 97 4.30 -20.02 3.56
C THR A 97 5.05 -20.88 4.58
N ASP A 98 5.55 -20.27 5.67
CA ASP A 98 6.20 -20.95 6.80
C ASP A 98 5.30 -20.89 8.03
N SER A 99 4.84 -22.04 8.52
CA SER A 99 3.93 -22.13 9.66
C SER A 99 4.61 -21.93 11.02
N THR A 100 5.94 -21.86 11.07
CA THR A 100 6.70 -21.69 12.32
C THR A 100 6.90 -20.23 12.71
N CYS A 101 6.67 -19.29 11.79
CA CYS A 101 6.86 -17.86 12.04
C CYS A 101 5.98 -16.98 11.13
N CYS A 102 5.62 -15.80 11.63
CA CYS A 102 4.83 -14.84 10.84
C CYS A 102 5.62 -14.21 9.69
N CYS A 103 6.95 -14.14 9.81
CA CYS A 103 7.86 -13.48 8.89
C CYS A 103 9.21 -14.22 8.86
N LYS A 104 9.70 -14.55 7.65
CA LYS A 104 10.99 -15.19 7.40
C LYS A 104 11.67 -14.57 6.18
N TRP A 105 12.96 -14.29 6.34
CA TRP A 105 13.71 -13.45 5.42
C TRP A 105 15.11 -13.99 5.22
N LYS A 106 15.61 -13.91 3.98
CA LYS A 106 16.99 -14.23 3.63
C LYS A 106 17.70 -12.96 3.19
N PHE A 107 18.85 -12.70 3.79
CA PHE A 107 19.72 -11.59 3.46
C PHE A 107 21.00 -12.14 2.81
N THR A 108 21.42 -11.54 1.70
CA THR A 108 22.64 -11.92 0.99
C THR A 108 23.48 -10.69 0.66
N ILE A 109 24.80 -10.82 0.71
CA ILE A 109 25.75 -9.81 0.26
C ILE A 109 26.55 -10.46 -0.88
N PRO A 110 26.60 -9.86 -2.09
CA PRO A 110 27.47 -10.32 -3.16
C PRO A 110 28.94 -10.22 -2.72
N GLU A 111 29.76 -11.23 -3.06
CA GLU A 111 31.22 -11.17 -2.90
C GLU A 111 31.85 -10.02 -3.70
#